data_AF-Q6QNE8-F1
#
_entry.id   AF-Q6QNE8-F1
#
_cell.length_a   1.000
_cell.length_b   1.000
_cell.length_c   1.000
_cell.angle_alpha   90.00
_cell.angle_beta   90.00
_cell.angle_gamma   90.00
#
_symmetry.space_group_name_H-M   'P 1'
#
loop_
_entity.id
_entity.type
_entity.pdbx_description
1 polymer ?
#
loop_
_entity_poly.entity_id
_entity_poly.type
_entity_poly.pdbx_seq_one_letter_code
_entity_poly.pdbx_strand_id
1 'polypeptide(L)'
;CSYAQGMNLLRAKSGEKGWNLNLGEMARIWKGGCIIRAVFLDRIKKAYQRNPNLANLMVDPEFAREMVQRQAAWRRVVGLAVQKGISVPGMSASLQYFDTYRRSRLPANLVQAQRDYFGAHTYE
;
A
#
# COMPACT_ATOMS: atom_id res chain seq x y z
N CYS A 1 3.98 3.51 0.41
CA CYS A 1 2.95 2.84 -0.42
C CYS A 1 3.51 1.66 -1.22
N SER A 2 4.52 1.82 -2.08
CA SER A 2 5.03 0.72 -2.91
C SER A 2 5.42 -0.55 -2.12
N TYR A 3 6.23 -0.45 -1.06
CA TYR A 3 6.53 -1.60 -0.19
C TYR A 3 5.28 -2.22 0.44
N ALA A 4 4.30 -1.42 0.86
CA ALA A 4 3.05 -1.92 1.43
C ALA A 4 2.27 -2.78 0.42
N GLN A 5 2.20 -2.34 -0.85
CA GLN A 5 1.57 -3.11 -1.92
C GLN A 5 2.33 -4.40 -2.21
N GLY A 6 3.68 -4.34 -2.27
CA GLY A 6 4.51 -5.54 -2.49
C GLY A 6 4.39 -6.57 -1.37
N MET A 7 4.39 -6.14 -0.12
CA MET A 7 4.21 -7.05 1.03
C MET A 7 2.81 -7.67 1.06
N ASN A 8 1.77 -6.91 0.69
CA ASN A 8 0.41 -7.47 0.57
C ASN A 8 0.31 -8.49 -0.57
N LEU A 9 0.97 -8.25 -1.70
CA LEU A 9 1.02 -9.21 -2.81
C LEU A 9 1.66 -10.53 -2.36
N LEU A 10 2.80 -10.46 -1.67
CA LEU A 10 3.49 -11.63 -1.12
C LEU A 10 2.62 -12.38 -0.11
N ARG A 11 1.91 -11.65 0.77
CA ARG A 11 0.97 -12.23 1.72
C ARG A 11 -0.18 -12.96 1.04
N ALA A 12 -0.82 -12.31 0.07
CA ALA A 12 -1.93 -12.90 -0.68
C ALA A 12 -1.48 -14.19 -1.38
N LYS A 13 -0.31 -14.16 -2.04
CA LYS A 13 0.22 -15.35 -2.70
C LYS A 13 0.62 -16.45 -1.72
N SER A 14 1.18 -16.09 -0.57
CA SER A 14 1.47 -17.03 0.51
C SER A 14 0.22 -17.73 1.01
N GLY A 15 -0.90 -17.01 1.15
CA GLY A 15 -2.19 -17.58 1.54
C GLY A 15 -2.74 -18.53 0.48
N GLU A 16 -2.74 -18.11 -0.79
CA GLU A 16 -3.18 -18.93 -1.92
C GLU A 16 -2.38 -20.23 -2.06
N LYS A 17 -1.07 -20.19 -1.78
CA LYS A 17 -0.16 -21.34 -1.96
C LYS A 17 0.17 -22.11 -0.69
N GLY A 18 -0.30 -21.67 0.47
CA GLY A 18 0.04 -22.30 1.75
C GLY A 18 1.53 -22.23 2.11
N TRP A 19 2.28 -21.27 1.58
CA TRP A 19 3.74 -21.18 1.77
C TRP A 19 4.19 -20.73 3.16
N ASN A 20 3.27 -20.18 3.97
CA ASN A 20 3.55 -19.64 5.29
C ASN A 20 4.78 -18.69 5.30
N LEU A 21 4.83 -17.77 4.33
CA LEU A 21 5.96 -16.83 4.17
C LEU A 21 6.14 -15.97 5.43
N ASN A 22 7.37 -15.95 5.94
CA ASN A 22 7.76 -15.03 7.00
C ASN A 22 8.18 -13.68 6.41
N LEU A 23 7.24 -12.75 6.35
CA LEU A 23 7.44 -11.40 5.81
C LEU A 23 8.52 -10.58 6.54
N GLY A 24 8.70 -10.80 7.84
CA GLY A 24 9.76 -10.16 8.62
C GLY A 24 11.16 -10.65 8.22
N GLU A 25 11.30 -11.96 8.02
CA GLU A 25 12.56 -12.56 7.54
C GLU A 25 12.87 -12.19 6.09
N MET A 26 11.85 -12.08 5.22
CA MET A 26 12.02 -11.55 3.87
C MET A 26 12.58 -10.13 3.90
N ALA A 27 12.02 -9.24 4.73
CA ALA A 27 12.55 -7.89 4.88
C ALA A 27 13.97 -7.88 5.43
N ARG A 28 14.34 -8.83 6.30
CA ARG A 28 15.71 -8.97 6.82
C ARG A 28 16.71 -9.33 5.72
N ILE A 29 16.41 -10.33 4.88
CA ILE A 29 17.34 -10.77 3.83
C ILE A 29 17.55 -9.70 2.76
N TRP A 30 16.55 -8.84 2.51
CA TRP A 30 16.70 -7.70 1.59
C TRP A 30 17.60 -6.57 2.13
N LYS A 31 18.00 -6.61 3.41
CA LYS A 31 18.90 -5.58 3.96
C LYS A 31 20.31 -5.64 3.38
N GLY A 32 20.75 -6.78 2.86
CA GLY A 32 22.12 -7.00 2.37
C GLY A 32 22.14 -7.60 0.97
N GLY A 33 23.15 -7.24 0.18
CA GLY A 33 23.43 -7.83 -1.13
C GLY A 33 22.50 -7.40 -2.28
N CYS A 34 21.21 -7.16 -2.02
CA CYS A 34 20.27 -6.82 -3.08
C CYS A 34 20.29 -5.32 -3.46
N ILE A 35 19.66 -4.98 -4.60
CA ILE A 35 19.60 -3.61 -5.15
C ILE A 35 18.75 -2.68 -4.28
N ILE A 36 17.67 -3.18 -3.68
CA ILE A 36 16.73 -2.37 -2.87
C ILE A 36 17.17 -2.16 -1.43
N ARG A 37 18.41 -2.56 -1.08
CA ARG A 37 18.94 -2.48 0.27
C ARG A 37 18.86 -1.05 0.82
N ALA A 38 18.29 -0.89 2.01
CA ALA A 38 18.17 0.40 2.67
C ALA A 38 17.97 0.23 4.18
N VAL A 39 18.35 1.24 4.96
CA VAL A 39 17.99 1.34 6.40
C VAL A 39 16.47 1.23 6.62
N PHE A 40 15.68 1.61 5.62
CA PHE A 40 14.22 1.48 5.60
C PHE A 40 13.73 0.04 5.83
N LEU A 41 14.46 -0.96 5.34
CA LEU A 41 14.08 -2.37 5.47
C LEU A 41 14.16 -2.88 6.91
N ASP A 42 15.00 -2.27 7.75
CA ASP A 42 15.01 -2.58 9.19
C ASP A 42 13.70 -2.17 9.86
N ARG A 43 13.09 -1.08 9.39
CA ARG A 43 11.79 -0.61 9.88
C ARG A 43 10.65 -1.53 9.46
N ILE A 44 10.69 -2.04 8.22
CA ILE A 44 9.74 -3.06 7.74
C ILE A 44 9.86 -4.33 8.58
N LYS A 45 11.10 -4.81 8.80
CA LYS A 45 11.36 -5.96 9.67
C LYS A 45 10.74 -5.74 11.06
N LYS A 46 11.02 -4.60 11.70
CA LYS A 46 10.48 -4.24 13.02
C LYS A 46 8.95 -4.21 13.05
N ALA A 47 8.30 -3.69 12.00
CA ALA A 47 6.83 -3.70 11.90
C ALA A 47 6.26 -5.14 11.91
N TYR A 48 6.87 -6.07 11.15
CA TYR A 48 6.44 -7.47 11.16
C TYR A 48 6.89 -8.25 12.41
N GLN A 49 7.93 -7.82 13.12
CA GLN A 49 8.26 -8.35 14.44
C GLN A 49 7.25 -7.93 15.51
N ARG A 50 6.78 -6.67 15.47
CA ARG A 50 5.71 -6.18 16.34
C ARG A 50 4.39 -6.90 16.08
N ASN A 51 4.04 -7.11 14.82
CA ASN A 51 2.83 -7.79 14.42
C ASN A 51 3.09 -8.69 13.19
N PRO A 52 3.32 -10.00 13.38
CA PRO A 52 3.48 -10.94 12.27
C PRO A 52 2.25 -10.98 11.34
N ASN A 53 1.07 -10.76 11.90
CA ASN A 53 -0.21 -10.76 11.20
C ASN A 53 -0.58 -9.39 10.62
N LEU A 54 0.33 -8.41 10.60
CA LEU A 54 0.07 -7.05 10.10
C LEU A 54 -0.53 -7.02 8.70
N ALA A 55 -1.82 -6.66 8.60
CA ALA A 55 -2.57 -6.71 7.34
C ALA A 55 -1.95 -5.83 6.23
N ASN A 56 -1.33 -4.70 6.60
CA ASN A 56 -0.70 -3.77 5.68
C ASN A 56 0.33 -2.92 6.41
N LEU A 57 1.48 -2.61 5.78
CA LEU A 57 2.48 -1.72 6.38
C LEU A 57 1.95 -0.32 6.70
N MET A 58 0.93 0.16 5.99
CA MET A 58 0.34 1.49 6.24
C MET A 58 -0.45 1.58 7.56
N VAL A 59 -0.81 0.44 8.17
CA VAL A 59 -1.51 0.40 9.47
C VAL A 59 -0.59 0.09 10.65
N ASP A 60 0.71 -0.11 10.40
CA ASP A 60 1.69 -0.14 11.48
C ASP A 60 1.78 1.26 12.14
N PRO A 61 1.85 1.38 13.47
CA PRO A 61 1.78 2.67 14.16
C PRO A 61 2.86 3.68 13.78
N GLU A 62 4.08 3.23 13.47
CA GLU A 62 5.17 4.13 13.07
C GLU A 62 4.97 4.63 11.64
N PHE A 63 4.67 3.72 10.71
CA PHE A 63 4.41 4.08 9.32
C PHE A 63 3.16 4.94 9.18
N ALA A 64 2.07 4.61 9.87
CA ALA A 64 0.83 5.39 9.88
C ALA A 64 1.08 6.82 10.34
N ARG A 65 1.83 7.01 11.44
CA ARG A 65 2.20 8.32 11.97
C ARG A 65 3.00 9.14 10.95
N GLU A 66 3.99 8.53 10.31
CA GLU A 66 4.81 9.22 9.31
C GLU A 66 4.02 9.62 8.07
N MET A 67 3.10 8.76 7.62
CA MET A 67 2.21 9.03 6.50
C MET A 67 1.30 10.22 6.80
N VAL A 68 0.69 10.26 8.00
CA VAL A 68 -0.16 11.38 8.44
C VAL A 68 0.63 12.69 8.49
N GLN A 69 1.86 12.67 9.01
CA GLN A 69 2.72 13.85 9.10
C GLN A 69 3.14 14.39 7.71
N ARG A 70 3.35 13.50 6.72
CA ARG A 70 3.95 13.87 5.42
C ARG A 70 2.92 14.04 4.31
N GLN A 71 1.69 13.52 4.45
CA GLN A 71 0.71 13.54 3.35
C GLN A 71 0.38 14.95 2.84
N ALA A 72 0.40 15.98 3.69
CA ALA A 72 0.12 17.35 3.25
C ALA A 72 1.19 17.88 2.28
N ALA A 73 2.47 17.65 2.59
CA ALA A 73 3.58 18.00 1.69
C ALA A 73 3.52 17.21 0.40
N TRP A 74 3.25 15.90 0.51
CA TRP A 74 3.10 15.03 -0.65
C TRP A 74 1.99 15.50 -1.61
N ARG A 75 0.83 15.89 -1.08
CA ARG A 75 -0.26 16.47 -1.87
C ARG A 75 0.13 17.75 -2.57
N ARG A 76 0.86 18.66 -1.90
CA ARG A 76 1.36 19.90 -2.51
C ARG A 76 2.28 19.62 -3.70
N VAL A 77 3.20 18.66 -3.55
CA VAL A 77 4.12 18.26 -4.63
C VAL A 77 3.35 17.67 -5.81
N VAL A 78 2.42 16.73 -5.57
CA VAL A 78 1.60 16.14 -6.64
C VAL A 78 0.74 17.19 -7.32
N GLY A 79 0.09 18.08 -6.56
CA GLY A 79 -0.75 19.15 -7.11
C GLY A 79 0.05 20.13 -7.98
N LEU A 80 1.23 20.55 -7.51
CA LEU A 80 2.12 21.43 -8.27
C LEU A 80 2.60 20.76 -9.56
N ALA A 81 3.01 19.49 -9.50
CA ALA A 81 3.47 18.76 -10.67
C ALA A 81 2.37 18.69 -11.74
N VAL A 82 1.13 18.37 -11.35
CA VAL A 82 -0.03 18.37 -12.26
C VAL A 82 -0.28 19.75 -12.86
N GLN A 83 -0.29 20.80 -12.05
CA GLN A 83 -0.48 22.19 -12.53
C GLN A 83 0.60 22.65 -13.51
N LYS A 84 1.81 22.08 -13.41
CA LYS A 84 2.95 22.41 -14.28
C LYS A 84 3.11 21.45 -15.45
N GLY A 85 2.21 20.48 -15.63
CA GLY A 85 2.33 19.48 -16.69
C GLY A 85 3.50 18.51 -16.51
N ILE A 86 4.01 18.34 -15.27
CA ILE A 86 5.10 17.43 -14.94
C ILE A 86 4.52 16.07 -14.54
N SER A 87 4.92 15.03 -15.26
CA SER A 87 4.45 13.67 -14.99
C SER A 87 5.06 13.09 -13.71
N VAL A 88 4.23 12.66 -12.77
CA VAL A 88 4.64 12.06 -11.48
C VAL A 88 3.88 10.76 -11.16
N PRO A 89 3.84 9.78 -12.07
CA PRO A 89 2.93 8.62 -11.99
C PRO A 89 3.12 7.78 -10.72
N GLY A 90 4.37 7.58 -10.27
CA GLY A 90 4.65 6.83 -9.05
C GLY A 90 4.13 7.54 -7.78
N MET A 91 4.25 8.87 -7.73
CA MET A 91 3.78 9.67 -6.58
C MET A 91 2.26 9.79 -6.58
N SER A 92 1.65 10.05 -7.75
CA SER A 92 0.20 10.18 -7.87
C SER A 92 -0.52 8.86 -7.60
N ALA A 93 -0.06 7.74 -8.19
CA ALA A 93 -0.64 6.42 -7.93
C ALA A 93 -0.47 6.00 -6.46
N SER A 94 0.68 6.28 -5.86
CA SER A 94 0.89 6.00 -4.44
C SER A 94 -0.07 6.80 -3.54
N LEU A 95 -0.36 8.06 -3.89
CA LEU A 95 -1.27 8.94 -3.14
C LEU A 95 -2.71 8.46 -3.28
N GLN A 96 -3.12 8.12 -4.50
CA GLN A 96 -4.42 7.51 -4.78
C GLN A 96 -4.59 6.22 -3.99
N TYR A 97 -3.59 5.33 -3.97
CA TYR A 97 -3.63 4.10 -3.17
C TYR A 97 -3.81 4.38 -1.67
N PHE A 98 -3.07 5.35 -1.12
CA PHE A 98 -3.21 5.75 0.28
C PHE A 98 -4.63 6.27 0.59
N ASP A 99 -5.16 7.14 -0.27
CA ASP A 99 -6.51 7.70 -0.10
C ASP A 99 -7.63 6.68 -0.27
N THR A 100 -7.48 5.72 -1.19
CA THR A 100 -8.39 4.61 -1.37
C THR A 100 -8.36 3.68 -0.16
N TYR A 101 -7.17 3.30 0.32
CA TYR A 101 -7.03 2.31 1.38
C TYR A 101 -7.56 2.79 2.74
N ARG A 102 -7.48 4.09 3.03
CA ARG A 102 -7.93 4.66 4.32
C ARG A 102 -9.43 5.02 4.36
N ARG A 103 -10.17 4.83 3.27
CA ARG A 103 -11.61 5.14 3.22
C ARG A 103 -12.43 3.89 3.50
N SER A 104 -13.38 4.00 4.42
CA SER A 104 -14.35 2.93 4.70
C SER A 104 -15.40 2.77 3.60
N ARG A 105 -15.72 3.85 2.87
CA ARG A 105 -16.64 3.84 1.73
C ARG A 105 -15.95 4.39 0.49
N LEU A 106 -15.96 3.59 -0.57
CA LEU A 106 -15.43 3.91 -1.88
C LEU A 106 -16.57 4.03 -2.89
N PRO A 107 -16.38 4.74 -4.02
CA PRO A 107 -17.39 4.89 -5.07
C PRO A 107 -17.67 3.58 -5.85
N ALA A 108 -17.22 2.42 -5.34
CA ALA A 108 -17.50 1.11 -5.92
C ALA A 108 -19.00 0.77 -5.92
N ASN A 109 -19.80 1.41 -5.06
CA ASN A 109 -21.25 1.31 -5.08
C ASN A 109 -21.86 1.73 -6.43
N LEU A 110 -21.33 2.77 -7.07
CA LEU A 110 -21.80 3.18 -8.40
C LEU A 110 -21.41 2.15 -9.46
N VAL A 111 -20.20 1.59 -9.37
CA VAL A 111 -19.74 0.53 -10.29
C VAL A 111 -20.62 -0.71 -10.14
N GLN A 112 -20.96 -1.10 -8.91
CA GLN A 112 -21.88 -2.21 -8.65
C GLN A 112 -23.26 -1.95 -9.26
N ALA A 113 -23.83 -0.76 -9.06
CA ALA A 113 -25.12 -0.40 -9.67
C ALA A 113 -25.08 -0.41 -11.20
N GLN A 114 -23.99 0.07 -11.81
CA GLN A 114 -23.80 0.02 -13.26
C GLN A 114 -23.77 -1.42 -13.77
N ARG A 115 -23.00 -2.30 -13.12
CA ARG A 115 -22.90 -3.73 -13.47
C ARG A 115 -24.26 -4.41 -13.40
N ASP A 116 -25.02 -4.14 -12.34
CA ASP A 116 -26.35 -4.70 -12.21
C ASP A 116 -27.30 -4.21 -13.31
N TYR A 117 -27.25 -2.91 -13.62
CA TYR A 117 -28.10 -2.30 -14.65
C TYR A 117 -27.95 -2.95 -16.04
N PHE A 118 -26.72 -3.18 -16.52
CA PHE A 118 -26.51 -3.74 -17.87
C PHE A 118 -26.39 -5.27 -17.91
N GLY A 119 -26.18 -5.94 -16.76
CA GLY A 119 -25.77 -7.34 -16.72
C GLY A 119 -26.41 -8.20 -15.64
N ALA A 120 -27.38 -7.68 -14.88
CA ALA A 120 -28.07 -8.41 -13.79
C ALA A 120 -27.10 -9.10 -12.82
N HIS A 121 -25.97 -8.44 -12.53
CA HIS A 121 -24.88 -8.98 -11.74
C HIS A 121 -25.15 -9.08 -10.24
N THR A 122 -26.25 -8.48 -9.76
CA THR A 122 -26.58 -8.26 -8.34
C THR A 122 -25.48 -7.51 -7.57
N TYR A 123 -25.77 -7.04 -6.35
CA TYR A 123 -24.77 -6.37 -5.50
C TYR A 123 -25.11 -6.42 -4.01
N GLU A 124 -24.07 -6.23 -3.18
CA GLU A 124 -24.10 -5.99 -1.73
C GLU A 124 -23.42 -4.64 -1.42
#